data_AF-A0AAF0J940-F1
#
_entry.id   AF-A0AAF0J940-F1
#
_cell.length_a   1.000
_cell.length_b   1.000
_cell.length_c   1.000
_cell.angle_alpha   90.00
_cell.angle_beta   90.00
_cell.angle_gamma   90.00
#
_symmetry.space_group_name_H-M   'P 1'
#
loop_
_entity.id
_entity.type
_entity.pdbx_description
1 polymer ?
#
loop_
_entity_poly.entity_id
_entity_poly.type
_entity_poly.pdbx_seq_one_letter_code
_entity_poly.pdbx_strand_id
1 'polypeptide(L)' 'MSERIREIVDVPVSFVQEGVHFLNRCTKPDRKEFIQICRAVGTGFVVMGFIGYLVKLVHIPINNIVRTVVLENVY' A
#
# COMPACT_ATOMS: atom_id res chain seq x y z
N MET A 1 -0.38 -5.84 44.33
CA MET A 1 -0.60 -6.34 42.95
C MET A 1 -1.34 -5.35 42.05
N SER A 2 -2.13 -4.42 42.61
CA SER A 2 -2.78 -3.31 41.88
C SER A 2 -1.84 -2.20 41.39
N GLU A 3 -0.73 -1.92 42.11
CA GLU A 3 0.19 -0.84 41.73
C GLU A 3 1.01 -1.11 40.46
N ARG A 4 1.49 -2.35 40.26
CA ARG A 4 2.16 -2.72 38.99
C ARG A 4 1.23 -2.64 37.77
N ILE A 5 -0.06 -2.94 37.96
CA ILE A 5 -1.04 -2.86 36.86
C ILE A 5 -1.33 -1.39 36.51
N ARG A 6 -1.35 -0.49 37.51
CA ARG A 6 -1.48 0.95 37.26
C ARG A 6 -0.28 1.53 36.52
N GLU A 7 0.95 1.23 36.96
CA GLU A 7 2.17 1.68 36.26
C GLU A 7 2.23 1.21 34.79
N ILE A 8 1.84 -0.04 34.52
CA ILE A 8 1.84 -0.58 33.15
C ILE A 8 0.74 0.05 32.28
N VAL A 9 -0.36 0.54 32.88
CA VAL A 9 -1.48 1.18 32.18
C VAL A 9 -1.27 2.69 32.02
N ASP A 10 -0.54 3.34 32.91
CA ASP A 10 -0.28 4.78 32.86
C ASP A 10 0.69 5.14 31.71
N VAL A 11 1.66 4.28 31.41
CA VAL A 11 2.62 4.46 30.30
C VAL A 11 1.99 4.51 28.89
N PRO A 12 1.09 3.59 28.49
CA PRO A 12 0.43 3.69 27.19
C PRO A 12 -0.58 4.84 27.12
N VAL A 13 -1.19 5.23 28.25
CA VAL A 13 -2.14 6.36 28.29
C VAL A 13 -1.41 7.69 28.08
N SER A 14 -0.27 7.90 28.75
CA SER A 14 0.56 9.09 28.53
C SER A 14 1.12 9.14 27.10
N PHE A 15 1.54 8.00 26.54
CA PHE A 15 2.01 7.92 25.16
C PHE A 15 0.94 8.32 24.13
N VAL A 16 -0.31 7.91 24.32
CA VAL A 16 -1.42 8.33 23.43
C VAL A 16 -1.67 9.84 23.56
N GLN A 17 -1.63 10.39 24.78
CA GLN A 17 -1.77 11.83 24.98
C GLN A 17 -0.65 12.62 24.29
N GLU A 18 0.60 12.17 24.42
CA GLU A 18 1.76 12.76 23.75
C GLU A 18 1.66 12.64 22.22
N GLY A 19 1.20 11.49 21.72
CA GLY A 19 0.95 11.26 20.30
C GLY A 19 -0.12 12.19 19.72
N VAL A 20 -1.20 12.45 20.46
CA VAL A 20 -2.22 13.43 20.06
C VAL A 20 -1.66 14.84 20.05
N HIS A 21 -0.84 15.21 21.04
CA HIS A 21 -0.19 16.52 21.08
C HIS A 21 0.77 16.71 19.90
N PHE A 22 1.51 15.67 19.55
CA PHE A 22 2.38 15.64 18.37
C PHE A 22 1.58 15.82 17.06
N LEU A 23 0.51 15.03 16.86
CA LEU A 23 -0.34 15.14 15.67
C LEU A 23 -0.98 16.52 15.50
N ASN A 24 -1.32 17.18 16.62
CA ASN A 24 -1.84 18.55 16.60
C ASN A 24 -0.78 19.59 16.23
N ARG A 25 0.51 19.28 16.40
CA ARG A 25 1.63 20.15 16.01
C ARG A 25 2.10 19.92 14.57
N CYS A 26 1.69 18.82 13.95
CA CYS A 26 1.95 18.57 12.53
C CYS A 26 1.16 19.55 11.64
N THR A 27 1.81 20.06 10.59
CA THR A 27 1.14 20.85 9.55
C THR A 27 0.21 19.94 8.75
N LYS A 28 -1.09 20.20 8.83
CA LYS A 28 -2.10 19.46 8.07
C LYS A 28 -2.11 19.99 6.63
N PRO A 29 -2.14 19.10 5.61
CA PRO A 29 -2.14 19.53 4.22
C PRO A 29 -3.41 20.32 3.90
N ASP A 30 -3.26 21.38 3.09
CA ASP A 30 -4.41 22.12 2.57
C ASP A 30 -5.17 21.27 1.53
N ARG A 31 -6.45 21.62 1.28
CA ARG A 31 -7.26 20.96 0.24
C ARG A 31 -6.56 20.96 -1.12
N LYS A 32 -5.84 22.03 -1.47
CA LYS A 32 -5.13 22.13 -2.75
C LYS A 32 -3.97 21.13 -2.83
N GLU A 33 -3.16 21.04 -1.78
CA GLU A 33 -2.02 20.13 -1.69
C GLU A 33 -2.48 18.68 -1.71
N PHE A 34 -3.55 18.36 -0.95
CA PHE A 34 -4.14 17.04 -0.94
C PHE A 34 -4.62 16.62 -2.33
N ILE A 35 -5.34 17.48 -3.05
CA ILE A 35 -5.81 17.19 -4.40
C ILE A 35 -4.63 17.00 -5.37
N GLN A 36 -3.56 17.78 -5.24
CA GLN A 36 -2.37 17.64 -6.08
C GLN A 36 -1.68 16.28 -5.87
N ILE A 37 -1.52 15.87 -4.61
CA ILE A 37 -0.94 14.56 -4.25
C ILE A 37 -1.85 13.44 -4.76
N CYS A 38 -3.16 13.51 -4.51
CA CYS A 38 -4.11 12.52 -5.01
C CYS A 38 -4.09 12.38 -6.53
N ARG A 39 -3.95 13.49 -7.28
CA ARG A 39 -3.81 13.45 -8.73
C ARG A 39 -2.52 12.78 -9.16
N ALA A 40 -1.40 13.10 -8.53
CA ALA A 40 -0.11 12.48 -8.83
C ALA A 40 -0.13 10.97 -8.55
N VAL A 41 -0.59 10.58 -7.36
CA VAL A 41 -0.68 9.16 -6.95
C VAL A 41 -1.70 8.40 -7.80
N GLY A 42 -2.87 8.99 -8.08
CA GLY A 42 -3.89 8.39 -8.92
C GLY A 42 -3.40 8.14 -10.35
N THR A 43 -2.65 9.10 -10.92
CA THR A 43 -2.05 8.94 -12.25
C THR A 43 -1.00 7.81 -12.25
N GLY A 44 -0.15 7.75 -11.22
CA GLY A 44 0.82 6.66 -11.06
C GLY A 44 0.15 5.29 -10.92
N PHE A 45 -0.93 5.19 -10.13
CA PHE A 45 -1.67 3.95 -9.95
C PHE A 45 -2.29 3.45 -11.26
N VAL A 46 -2.89 4.35 -12.04
CA VAL A 46 -3.49 4.01 -13.34
C VAL A 46 -2.42 3.50 -14.31
N VAL A 47 -1.28 4.19 -14.42
CA VAL A 47 -0.19 3.78 -15.31
C VAL A 47 0.40 2.43 -14.91
N MET A 48 0.70 2.23 -13.62
CA MET A 48 1.25 0.97 -13.11
C MET A 48 0.25 -0.19 -13.26
N GLY A 49 -1.03 0.07 -13.01
CA GLY A 49 -2.11 -0.91 -13.21
C GLY A 49 -2.27 -1.31 -14.68
N PHE A 50 -2.21 -0.33 -15.60
CA PHE A 50 -2.34 -0.59 -17.03
C PHE A 50 -1.16 -1.39 -17.57
N ILE A 51 0.07 -1.05 -17.19
CA ILE A 51 1.27 -1.80 -17.58
C ILE A 51 1.17 -3.25 -17.09
N GLY A 52 0.78 -3.46 -15.83
CA GLY A 52 0.60 -4.81 -15.29
C GLY A 52 -0.46 -5.64 -16.03
N TYR A 53 -1.56 -5.01 -16.45
CA TYR A 53 -2.61 -5.66 -17.23
C TYR A 53 -2.13 -6.09 -18.62
N LEU A 54 -1.42 -5.21 -19.33
CA LEU A 54 -0.88 -5.52 -20.65
C LEU A 54 0.16 -6.64 -20.62
N VAL A 55 1.08 -6.60 -19.65
CA VAL A 55 2.10 -7.65 -19.47
C VAL A 55 1.42 -9.00 -19.21
N LYS A 56 0.41 -9.03 -18.34
CA LYS A 56 -0.35 -10.27 -18.10
C LYS A 56 -1.11 -10.75 -19.34
N LEU A 57 -1.72 -9.84 -20.10
CA LEU A 57 -2.44 -10.20 -21.32
C LEU A 57 -1.54 -10.87 -22.36
N VAL A 58 -0.31 -10.39 -22.53
CA VAL A 58 0.64 -10.96 -23.49
C VAL A 58 1.21 -12.29 -23.00
N HIS A 59 1.40 -12.46 -21.70
CA HIS A 59 1.97 -13.69 -21.15
C HIS A 59 1.01 -14.89 -21.19
N ILE A 60 -0.31 -14.70 -21.12
CA ILE A 60 -1.31 -15.77 -21.20
C ILE A 60 -1.23 -16.59 -22.51
N PRO A 61 -1.29 -15.98 -23.72
CA PRO A 61 -1.20 -16.72 -24.97
C PRO A 61 0.19 -17.32 -25.17
N ILE A 62 1.27 -16.63 -24.77
CA ILE A 62 2.64 -17.15 -24.87
C ILE A 62 2.76 -18.47 -24.09
N ASN A 63 2.28 -18.50 -22.84
CA ASN A 63 2.35 -19.71 -22.03
C ASN A 63 1.50 -20.86 -22.60
N ASN A 64 0.41 -20.54 -23.29
CA ASN A 64 -0.42 -21.54 -23.96
C ASN A 64 0.29 -22.12 -25.21
N ILE A 65 0.90 -21.26 -26.04
CA ILE A 65 1.65 -21.68 -27.24
C ILE A 65 2.89 -22.50 -26.85
N VAL A 66 3.65 -22.06 -25.85
CA VAL A 66 4.83 -22.78 -25.35
C VAL A 66 4.43 -24.17 -24.84
N ARG A 67 3.32 -24.29 -24.10
CA ARG A 67 2.82 -25.60 -23.65
C ARG A 67 2.48 -26.52 -24.82
N THR A 68 1.79 -26.01 -25.84
CA THR A 68 1.43 -26.81 -27.02
C THR A 68 2.66 -27.30 -27.79
N VAL A 69 3.62 -26.41 -28.05
CA VAL A 69 4.85 -26.77 -28.78
C VAL A 69 5.73 -27.74 -27.98
N VAL A 70 5.84 -27.56 -26.66
CA VAL A 70 6.62 -28.48 -25.82
C VAL A 70 5.99 -29.87 -25.74
N LEU A 71 4.65 -29.98 -25.64
CA LEU A 71 3.98 -31.28 -25.68
C LEU A 71 4.14 -31.99 -27.04
N GLU A 72 4.13 -31.23 -28.14
CA GLU A 72 4.39 -31.75 -29.50
C GLU A 72 5.87 -32.13 -29.72
N ASN A 73 6.80 -31.60 -28.92
CA ASN A 73 8.22 -32.00 -28.95
C ASN A 73 8.56 -33.15 -27.98
N VAL A 74 7.67 -33.46 -27.02
CA VAL A 74 7.87 -34.52 -26.02
C VAL A 74 7.12 -35.82 -26.36
N TYR A 75 6.09 -35.75 -27.22
CA TYR A 75 5.46 -36.90 -27.88
C TYR A 75 6.00 -37.09 -29.30
#